data_AF-A0A2A4EVQ2-F1
#
_entry.id   AF-A0A2A4EVQ2-F1
#
_cell.length_a   1.000
_cell.length_b   1.000
_cell.length_c   1.000
_cell.angle_alpha   90.00
_cell.angle_beta   90.00
_cell.angle_gamma   90.00
#
_symmetry.space_group_name_H-M   'P 1'
#
loop_
_entity.id
_entity.type
_entity.pdbx_description
1 polymer ?
#
loop_
_entity_poly.entity_id
_entity_poly.type
_entity_poly.pdbx_seq_one_letter_code
_entity_poly.pdbx_strand_id
1 'polypeptide(L)' 'MNPEQARAEESRAMERVVAATRQVQTAFAGLQSQFPPTGDGRPSQIALQTFDAALQELEDAQGAFDEMLGDLLDGER' A
#
# COMPACT_ATOMS: atom_id res chain seq x y z
N MET A 1 -7.76 -14.40 -21.32
CA MET A 1 -7.50 -15.25 -20.11
C MET A 1 -8.76 -16.04 -19.75
N ASN A 2 -8.72 -17.12 -18.96
CA ASN A 2 -9.99 -17.76 -18.52
C ASN A 2 -10.61 -17.00 -17.31
N PRO A 3 -11.93 -17.06 -17.08
CA PRO A 3 -12.58 -16.28 -16.02
C PRO A 3 -12.10 -16.59 -14.60
N GLU A 4 -11.62 -17.81 -14.35
CA GLU A 4 -11.10 -18.21 -13.03
C GLU A 4 -9.72 -17.59 -12.74
N GLN A 5 -8.86 -17.52 -13.77
CA GLN A 5 -7.56 -16.85 -13.70
C GLN A 5 -7.73 -15.35 -13.48
N ALA A 6 -8.67 -14.70 -14.16
CA ALA A 6 -8.98 -13.29 -13.98
C ALA A 6 -9.37 -12.96 -12.52
N ARG A 7 -10.27 -13.76 -11.93
CA ARG A 7 -10.68 -13.60 -10.53
C ARG A 7 -9.55 -13.87 -9.54
N ALA A 8 -8.68 -14.82 -9.83
CA ALA A 8 -7.53 -15.13 -8.99
C ALA A 8 -6.50 -13.98 -9.01
N GLU A 9 -6.28 -13.36 -10.16
CA GLU A 9 -5.42 -12.17 -10.30
C GLU A 9 -6.01 -10.95 -9.59
N GLU A 10 -7.31 -10.70 -9.75
CA GLU A 10 -8.04 -9.66 -9.03
C GLU A 10 -7.91 -9.83 -7.50
N SER A 11 -8.15 -11.05 -7.01
CA SER A 11 -8.04 -11.36 -5.58
C SER A 11 -6.63 -11.09 -5.04
N ARG A 12 -5.59 -11.47 -5.78
CA ARG A 12 -4.19 -11.20 -5.41
C ARG A 12 -3.87 -9.71 -5.40
N ALA A 13 -4.37 -8.96 -6.38
CA ALA A 13 -4.17 -7.52 -6.44
C ALA A 13 -4.84 -6.83 -5.24
N MET A 14 -6.06 -7.22 -4.89
CA MET A 14 -6.75 -6.73 -3.68
C MET A 14 -6.00 -7.10 -2.40
N GLU A 15 -5.52 -8.34 -2.28
CA GLU A 15 -4.70 -8.77 -1.14
C GLU A 15 -3.44 -7.94 -0.99
N ARG A 16 -2.77 -7.59 -2.10
CA ARG A 16 -1.59 -6.72 -2.09
C ARG A 16 -1.93 -5.32 -1.58
N VAL A 17 -3.01 -4.71 -2.05
CA VAL A 17 -3.46 -3.39 -1.58
C VAL A 17 -3.76 -3.41 -0.06
N VAL A 18 -4.43 -4.45 0.42
CA VAL A 18 -4.71 -4.62 1.86
C VAL A 18 -3.42 -4.79 2.66
N ALA A 19 -2.46 -5.58 2.16
CA ALA A 19 -1.17 -5.78 2.81
C ALA A 19 -0.38 -4.45 2.89
N ALA A 20 -0.29 -3.70 1.79
CA ALA A 20 0.37 -2.39 1.75
C ALA A 20 -0.28 -1.39 2.72
N THR A 21 -1.63 -1.36 2.77
CA THR A 21 -2.37 -0.51 3.72
C THR A 21 -1.99 -0.83 5.18
N ARG A 22 -1.87 -2.12 5.53
CA ARG A 22 -1.44 -2.54 6.88
C ARG A 22 0.00 -2.14 7.18
N GLN A 23 0.89 -2.16 6.19
CA GLN A 23 2.26 -1.70 6.34
C GLN A 23 2.31 -0.19 6.63
N VAL A 24 1.54 0.62 5.90
CA VAL A 24 1.40 2.07 6.16
C VAL A 24 0.91 2.31 7.58
N GLN A 25 -0.14 1.62 8.02
CA GLN A 25 -0.66 1.75 9.39
C GLN A 25 0.40 1.42 10.44
N THR A 26 1.17 0.36 10.23
CA THR A 26 2.23 -0.08 11.15
C THR A 26 3.38 0.93 11.20
N ALA A 27 3.85 1.39 10.04
CA ALA A 27 4.91 2.39 9.95
C ALA A 27 4.49 3.73 10.58
N PHE A 28 3.24 4.14 10.35
CA PHE A 28 2.67 5.34 10.94
C PHE A 28 2.56 5.24 12.47
N ALA A 29 2.09 4.12 13.01
CA ALA A 29 2.05 3.91 14.46
C ALA A 29 3.46 3.95 15.08
N GLY A 30 4.45 3.37 14.39
CA GLY A 30 5.86 3.47 14.78
C GLY A 30 6.37 4.92 14.78
N LEU A 31 5.99 5.70 13.78
CA LEU A 31 6.32 7.12 13.69
C LEU A 31 5.64 7.95 14.79
N GLN A 32 4.35 7.71 15.06
CA GLN A 32 3.60 8.37 16.14
C GLN A 32 4.23 8.15 17.52
N SER A 33 4.77 6.96 17.78
CA SER A 33 5.44 6.66 19.06
C SER A 33 6.65 7.57 19.34
N GLN A 34 7.17 8.25 18.31
CA GLN A 34 8.34 9.14 18.38
C GLN A 34 7.94 10.61 18.53
N PHE A 35 6.63 10.91 18.55
CA PHE A 35 6.09 12.25 18.83
C PHE A 35 5.52 12.30 20.25
N PRO A 36 6.27 12.80 21.25
CA PRO A 36 5.74 12.98 22.60
C PRO A 36 4.69 14.10 22.63
N PRO A 37 3.70 14.04 23.54
CA PRO A 37 2.67 15.07 23.69
C PRO A 37 3.21 16.41 24.21
N THR A 38 4.48 16.47 24.63
CA THR A 38 5.16 17.70 25.07
C THR A 38 6.65 17.57 24.73
N GLY A 39 7.18 18.50 23.93
CA GLY A 39 8.59 18.55 23.52
C GLY A 39 8.83 18.46 22.01
N ASP A 40 10.06 18.77 21.58
CA ASP A 40 10.49 18.72 20.18
C ASP A 40 10.75 17.26 19.75
N GLY A 41 9.67 16.50 19.53
CA GLY A 41 9.74 15.15 18.96
C GLY A 41 10.46 15.18 17.62
N ARG A 42 11.71 14.72 17.58
CA ARG A 42 12.44 14.51 16.33
C ARG A 42 12.23 13.06 15.91
N PRO A 43 11.30 12.77 14.99
CA PRO A 43 11.18 11.42 14.46
C PRO A 43 12.52 11.00 13.88
N SER A 44 12.91 9.76 14.14
CA SER A 44 14.11 9.18 13.54
C SER A 44 13.98 9.20 12.03
N GLN A 45 15.07 9.54 11.35
CA GLN A 45 15.15 9.50 9.89
C GLN A 45 14.76 8.12 9.34
N ILE A 46 15.10 7.05 10.06
CA ILE A 46 14.74 5.68 9.74
C ILE A 46 13.21 5.48 9.76
N ALA A 47 12.50 6.02 10.76
CA ALA A 47 11.05 5.90 10.82
C ALA A 47 10.34 6.67 9.70
N LEU A 48 10.85 7.86 9.34
CA LEU A 48 10.36 8.61 8.19
C LEU A 48 10.56 7.83 6.88
N GLN A 49 11.77 7.29 6.65
CA GLN A 49 12.05 6.48 5.47
C GLN A 49 11.21 5.20 5.41
N THR A 50 10.95 4.57 6.56
CA THR A 50 10.09 3.38 6.64
C THR A 50 8.64 3.72 6.29
N PHE A 51 8.16 4.88 6.75
CA PHE A 51 6.83 5.38 6.42
C PHE A 51 6.70 5.75 4.94
N ASP A 52 7.66 6.48 4.38
CA ASP A 52 7.69 6.82 2.95
C ASP A 52 7.72 5.57 2.07
N ALA A 53 8.54 4.57 2.41
CA ALA A 53 8.59 3.31 1.67
C ALA A 53 7.25 2.55 1.70
N ALA A 54 6.55 2.57 2.85
CA ALA A 54 5.24 1.96 2.96
C ALA A 54 4.17 2.71 2.14
N LEU A 55 4.25 4.05 2.06
CA LEU A 55 3.38 4.85 1.21
C LEU A 55 3.63 4.56 -0.27
N GLN A 56 4.89 4.44 -0.70
CA GLN A 56 5.24 4.09 -2.07
C GLN A 56 4.69 2.70 -2.45
N GLU A 57 4.84 1.69 -1.58
CA GLU A 57 4.30 0.35 -1.86
C GLU A 57 2.76 0.37 -1.95
N LEU A 58 2.08 1.21 -1.16
CA LEU A 58 0.64 1.38 -1.28
C LEU A 58 0.25 2.02 -2.61
N GLU A 59 0.96 3.06 -3.05
CA GLU A 59 0.75 3.70 -4.35
C GLU A 59 0.99 2.71 -5.50
N ASP A 60 2.08 1.95 -5.46
CA ASP A 60 2.41 0.94 -6.46
C ASP A 60 1.35 -0.18 -6.50
N ALA A 61 0.86 -0.62 -5.34
CA ALA A 61 -0.18 -1.63 -5.25
C ALA A 61 -1.53 -1.13 -5.79
N GLN A 62 -1.88 0.13 -5.51
CA GLN A 62 -3.08 0.78 -6.04
C GLN A 62 -2.98 0.97 -7.54
N GLY A 63 -1.86 1.48 -8.05
CA GLY A 63 -1.64 1.66 -9.49
C GLY A 63 -1.74 0.35 -10.27
N ALA A 64 -1.12 -0.72 -9.76
CA ALA A 64 -1.24 -2.04 -10.37
C ALA A 64 -2.67 -2.60 -10.34
N PHE A 65 -3.44 -2.30 -9.29
CA PHE A 65 -4.85 -2.69 -9.21
C PHE A 65 -5.71 -1.89 -10.19
N ASP A 66 -5.48 -0.58 -10.30
CA ASP A 66 -6.21 0.30 -11.21
C ASP A 66 -5.91 -0.02 -12.68
N GLU A 67 -4.65 -0.30 -13.03
CA GLU A 67 -4.27 -0.81 -14.36
C GLU A 67 -4.97 -2.15 -14.66
N MET A 68 -5.00 -3.05 -13.67
CA MET A 68 -5.69 -4.32 -13.80
C MET A 68 -7.21 -4.15 -14.02
N LEU A 69 -7.84 -3.19 -13.35
CA LEU A 69 -9.25 -2.85 -13.55
C LEU A 69 -9.49 -2.18 -14.91
N GLY A 70 -8.61 -1.27 -15.34
CA GLY A 70 -8.71 -0.61 -16.65
C GLY A 70 -8.75 -1.63 -17.78
N ASP A 71 -7.77 -2.53 -17.82
CA ASP A 71 -7.71 -3.61 -18.80
C ASP A 71 -8.93 -4.55 -18.76
N LEU A 72 -9.53 -4.76 -17.57
CA LEU A 72 -10.75 -5.57 -17.41
C LEU A 72 -11.98 -4.85 -17.99
N LEU A 73 -12.07 -3.53 -17.82
CA LEU A 73 -13.20 -2.71 -18.26
C LEU A 73 -13.15 -2.39 -19.75
N ASP A 74 -11.94 -2.20 -20.30
CA ASP A 74 -11.74 -1.91 -21.72
C ASP A 74 -11.92 -3.16 -22.61
N GLY A 75 -12.06 -4.35 -22.01
CA GLY A 75 -12.22 -5.61 -22.75
C GLY A 75 -10.97 -6.04 -23.50
N GLU A 76 -9.81 -5.45 -23.17
CA GLU A 76 -8.49 -5.76 -23.75
C GLU A 76 -7.91 -7.08 -23.19
N ARG A 77 -8.71 -7.93 -22.50
CA ARG A 77 -8.28 -9.18 -21.84
C ARG A 77 -9.17 -10.40 -22.03
#